data_AF-A0A354ER59-F1
#
_entry.id   AF-A0A354ER59-F1
#
_cell.length_a   1.000
_cell.length_b   1.000
_cell.length_c   1.000
_cell.angle_alpha   90.00
_cell.angle_beta   90.00
_cell.angle_gamma   90.00
#
_symmetry.space_group_name_H-M   'P 1'
#
loop_
_entity.id
_entity.type
_entity.pdbx_description
1 polymer ?
#
loop_
_entity_poly.entity_id
_entity_poly.type
_entity_poly.pdbx_seq_one_letter_code
_entity_poly.pdbx_strand_id
1 'polypeptide(L)'
;MNAPVQIRKPEVVERLREIARLEGRSITDLVEDMVRERDERLIARREAEIEAKLAAVEEIVAHFNSLPIIGPLLTDDDLYDEDGLPK
;
A
#
# COMPACT_ATOMS: atom_id res chain seq x y z
N MET A 1 0.31 27.57 -12.61
CA MET A 1 0.69 26.69 -13.72
C MET A 1 1.96 25.97 -13.32
N ASN A 2 1.94 24.64 -13.23
CA ASN A 2 3.15 23.86 -12.93
C ASN A 2 4.12 23.93 -14.11
N ALA A 3 5.41 23.90 -13.83
CA ALA A 3 6.45 23.92 -14.86
C ALA A 3 6.34 22.67 -15.76
N PRO A 4 6.62 22.79 -17.07
CA PRO A 4 6.62 21.64 -17.96
C PRO A 4 7.68 20.63 -17.55
N VAL A 5 7.35 19.33 -17.66
CA VAL A 5 8.30 18.25 -17.39
C VAL A 5 9.37 18.25 -18.50
N GLN A 6 10.64 18.40 -18.10
CA GLN A 6 11.78 18.39 -19.02
C GLN A 6 12.58 17.10 -18.87
N ILE A 7 12.66 16.32 -19.95
CA ILE A 7 13.49 15.11 -20.03
C ILE A 7 14.85 15.49 -20.61
N ARG A 8 15.90 15.45 -19.79
CA ARG A 8 17.27 15.86 -20.19
C ARG A 8 18.08 14.77 -20.89
N LYS A 9 17.61 13.53 -20.87
CA LYS A 9 18.27 12.36 -21.47
C LYS A 9 17.80 12.17 -22.91
N PRO A 10 18.61 12.47 -23.94
CA PRO A 10 18.18 12.39 -25.34
C PRO A 10 17.67 11.01 -25.74
N GLU A 11 18.32 9.96 -25.26
CA GLU A 11 17.96 8.57 -25.53
C GLU A 11 16.54 8.21 -25.06
N VAL A 12 16.07 8.83 -23.97
CA VAL A 12 14.71 8.65 -23.46
C VAL A 12 13.71 9.37 -24.35
N VAL A 13 14.04 10.57 -24.81
CA VAL A 13 13.19 11.37 -25.71
C VAL A 13 13.01 10.67 -27.05
N GLU A 14 14.09 10.14 -27.64
CA GLU A 14 14.02 9.40 -28.90
C GLU A 14 13.18 8.13 -28.77
N ARG A 15 13.32 7.40 -27.68
CA ARG A 15 12.51 6.21 -27.41
C ARG A 15 11.02 6.56 -27.25
N LEU A 16 10.68 7.63 -26.53
CA LEU A 16 9.28 8.08 -26.40
C LEU A 16 8.69 8.50 -27.75
N ARG A 17 9.46 9.21 -28.58
CA ARG A 17 9.06 9.58 -29.94
C ARG A 17 8.81 8.35 -30.81
N GLU A 18 9.68 7.35 -30.72
CA GLU A 18 9.55 6.12 -31.48
C GLU A 18 8.30 5.34 -31.11
N ILE A 19 8.04 5.14 -29.82
CA ILE A 19 6.84 4.44 -29.34
C ILE A 19 5.58 5.20 -29.78
N ALA A 20 5.54 6.52 -29.54
CA ALA A 20 4.41 7.35 -29.93
C ALA A 20 4.13 7.27 -31.44
N ARG A 21 5.18 7.27 -32.27
CA ARG A 21 5.08 7.09 -33.73
C ARG A 21 4.55 5.71 -34.11
N LEU A 22 5.02 4.65 -33.47
CA LEU A 22 4.57 3.27 -33.75
C LEU A 22 3.11 3.05 -33.35
N GLU A 23 2.66 3.69 -32.27
CA GLU A 23 1.27 3.62 -31.80
C GLU A 23 0.34 4.63 -32.49
N GLY A 24 0.88 5.58 -33.26
CA GLY A 24 0.10 6.65 -33.90
C GLY A 24 -0.48 7.66 -32.90
N ARG A 25 0.18 7.86 -31.76
CA ARG A 25 -0.29 8.68 -30.63
C ARG A 25 0.62 9.88 -30.40
N SER A 26 0.14 10.88 -29.66
CA SER A 26 1.01 11.94 -29.15
C SER A 26 1.86 11.43 -27.98
N ILE A 27 3.03 12.04 -27.77
CA ILE A 27 3.89 11.72 -26.60
C ILE A 27 3.14 11.99 -25.29
N THR A 28 2.31 13.04 -25.25
CA THR A 28 1.52 13.38 -24.07
C THR A 28 0.54 12.26 -23.74
N ASP A 29 -0.24 11.78 -24.72
CA ASP A 29 -1.23 10.72 -24.50
C ASP A 29 -0.55 9.40 -24.13
N LEU A 30 0.59 9.10 -24.75
CA LEU A 30 1.41 7.94 -24.40
C LEU A 30 1.86 8.00 -22.93
N VAL A 31 2.41 9.15 -22.51
CA VAL A 31 2.89 9.32 -21.13
C VAL A 31 1.74 9.29 -20.13
N GLU A 32 0.60 9.90 -20.45
CA GLU A 32 -0.60 9.85 -19.61
C GLU A 32 -1.05 8.41 -19.35
N ASP A 33 -1.15 7.60 -20.39
CA ASP A 33 -1.54 6.20 -20.25
C ASP A 33 -0.51 5.38 -19.48
N MET A 34 0.78 5.55 -19.79
CA MET A 34 1.86 4.85 -19.09
C MET A 34 1.85 5.16 -17.58
N VAL A 35 1.60 6.42 -17.22
CA VAL A 35 1.50 6.86 -15.82
C VAL A 35 0.24 6.27 -15.19
N ARG A 36 -0.93 6.39 -15.84
CA ARG A 36 -2.19 5.84 -15.33
C ARG A 36 -2.09 4.34 -15.05
N GLU A 37 -1.60 3.55 -15.99
CA GLU A 37 -1.38 2.11 -15.78
C GLU A 37 -0.40 1.82 -14.66
N ARG A 38 0.62 2.66 -14.49
CA ARG A 38 1.60 2.49 -13.40
C ARG A 38 0.97 2.77 -12.06
N ASP A 39 0.17 3.83 -11.96
CA ASP A 39 -0.54 4.20 -10.74
C ASP A 39 -1.59 3.15 -10.36
N GLU A 40 -2.40 2.69 -11.31
CA GLU A 40 -3.38 1.61 -11.10
C GLU A 40 -2.72 0.35 -10.54
N ARG A 41 -1.59 -0.08 -11.12
CA ARG A 41 -0.82 -1.23 -10.62
C ARG A 41 -0.27 -1.02 -9.21
N LEU A 42 0.20 0.19 -8.89
CA LEU A 42 0.74 0.50 -7.57
C LEU A 42 -0.35 0.57 -6.52
N ILE A 43 -1.51 1.14 -6.85
CA ILE A 43 -2.70 1.20 -5.99
C ILE A 43 -3.20 -0.22 -5.72
N ALA A 44 -3.45 -1.01 -6.78
CA ALA A 44 -3.94 -2.38 -6.66
C ALA A 44 -2.99 -3.26 -5.83
N ARG A 45 -1.67 -3.12 -6.02
CA ARG A 45 -0.68 -3.83 -5.19
C ARG A 45 -0.78 -3.43 -3.72
N ARG A 46 -0.91 -2.13 -3.44
CA ARG A 46 -1.00 -1.63 -2.06
C ARG A 46 -2.29 -2.10 -1.39
N GLU A 47 -3.40 -2.09 -2.10
CA GLU A 47 -4.69 -2.60 -1.63
C GLU A 47 -4.60 -4.09 -1.31
N ALA A 48 -4.02 -4.90 -2.21
CA ALA A 48 -3.81 -6.33 -1.97
C ALA A 48 -2.90 -6.60 -0.77
N GLU A 49 -1.85 -5.80 -0.57
CA GLU A 49 -0.97 -5.91 0.62
C GLU A 49 -1.72 -5.55 1.91
N ILE A 50 -2.64 -4.59 1.88
CA ILE A 50 -3.49 -4.22 3.03
C ILE A 50 -4.49 -5.35 3.32
N GLU A 51 -5.18 -5.84 2.29
CA GLU A 51 -6.16 -6.93 2.41
C GLU A 51 -5.52 -8.19 3.00
N ALA A 52 -4.33 -8.58 2.52
CA ALA A 52 -3.61 -9.74 3.05
C ALA A 52 -3.24 -9.56 4.53
N LYS A 53 -2.87 -8.35 4.96
CA LYS A 53 -2.59 -8.05 6.37
C LYS A 53 -3.84 -8.10 7.23
N LEU A 54 -4.96 -7.58 6.74
CA LEU A 54 -6.23 -7.62 7.45
C LEU A 54 -6.70 -9.07 7.62
N ALA A 55 -6.65 -9.87 6.56
CA ALA A 55 -7.00 -11.30 6.63
C ALA A 55 -6.13 -12.05 7.65
N ALA A 56 -4.82 -11.78 7.70
CA ALA A 56 -3.94 -12.38 8.70
C ALA A 56 -4.29 -11.96 10.14
N VAL A 57 -4.65 -10.69 10.36
CA VAL A 57 -5.10 -10.21 11.67
C VAL A 57 -6.42 -10.88 12.07
N GLU A 58 -7.37 -10.96 11.16
CA GLU A 58 -8.67 -11.62 11.40
C GLU A 58 -8.50 -13.09 11.76
N GLU A 59 -7.61 -13.81 11.08
CA GLU A 59 -7.27 -15.20 11.40
C GLU A 59 -6.71 -15.35 12.81
N ILE A 60 -5.76 -14.48 13.20
CA ILE A 60 -5.16 -14.49 14.54
C ILE A 60 -6.22 -14.20 15.61
N VAL A 61 -7.05 -13.18 15.40
CA VAL A 61 -8.12 -12.81 16.35
C VAL A 61 -9.15 -13.93 16.47
N ALA A 62 -9.56 -14.54 15.35
CA ALA A 62 -10.48 -15.67 15.35
C ALA A 62 -9.90 -16.87 16.10
N HIS A 63 -8.62 -17.18 15.88
CA HIS A 63 -7.94 -18.23 16.62
C HIS A 63 -7.88 -17.93 18.12
N PHE A 64 -7.42 -16.73 18.51
CA PHE A 64 -7.35 -16.32 19.91
C PHE A 64 -8.71 -16.42 20.61
N ASN A 65 -9.78 -15.91 19.97
CA ASN A 65 -11.14 -15.97 20.51
C ASN A 65 -11.70 -17.39 20.61
N SER A 66 -11.15 -18.34 19.85
CA SER A 66 -11.53 -19.76 19.94
C SER A 66 -10.87 -20.50 21.11
N LEU A 67 -9.84 -19.91 21.74
CA LEU A 67 -9.12 -20.56 22.83
C LEU A 67 -10.00 -20.63 24.10
N PRO A 68 -9.95 -21.74 24.84
CA PRO A 68 -10.64 -21.84 26.11
C PRO A 68 -10.01 -20.91 27.15
N ILE A 69 -10.85 -20.31 27.99
CA ILE A 69 -10.40 -19.51 29.14
C ILE A 69 -10.00 -20.47 30.27
N ILE A 70 -8.70 -20.54 30.60
CA ILE A 70 -8.13 -21.51 31.57
C ILE A 70 -8.00 -20.91 32.99
N GLY A 71 -8.47 -19.68 33.23
CA GLY A 71 -8.41 -19.04 34.55
C GLY A 71 -9.35 -17.82 34.66
N PRO A 72 -9.45 -17.20 35.85
CA PRO A 72 -10.18 -15.94 35.99
C PRO A 72 -9.55 -14.87 35.10
N LEU A 73 -10.40 -13.99 34.54
CA LEU A 73 -9.93 -12.82 33.82
C LEU A 73 -9.28 -11.86 34.82
N LEU A 74 -8.03 -11.53 34.58
CA LEU A 74 -7.32 -10.53 35.38
C LEU A 74 -7.88 -9.15 35.08
N THR A 75 -8.02 -8.36 36.13
CA THR A 75 -8.36 -6.95 36.10
C THR A 75 -7.10 -6.11 36.29
N ASP A 76 -7.23 -4.79 36.09
CA ASP A 76 -6.11 -3.88 36.34
C ASP A 76 -5.66 -3.95 37.80
N ASP A 77 -6.58 -4.17 38.76
CA ASP A 77 -6.25 -4.33 40.18
C ASP A 77 -5.39 -5.58 40.47
N ASP A 78 -5.51 -6.61 39.62
CA ASP A 78 -4.69 -7.83 39.71
C ASP A 78 -3.27 -7.61 39.18
N LEU A 79 -3.05 -6.59 38.34
CA LEU A 79 -1.80 -6.36 37.60
C LEU A 79 -1.02 -5.12 38.08
N TYR A 80 -1.72 -4.10 38.58
CA TYR A 80 -1.15 -2.80 38.91
C TYR A 80 -1.46 -2.41 40.36
N ASP A 81 -0.58 -1.62 40.97
CA ASP A 81 -0.79 -1.01 42.27
C ASP A 81 -1.61 0.29 42.20
N GLU A 82 -1.81 0.91 43.36
CA GLU A 82 -2.65 2.09 43.54
C GLU A 82 -2.14 3.30 42.74
N ASP A 83 -0.83 3.33 42.43
CA ASP A 83 -0.16 4.36 41.65
C ASP A 83 -0.10 4.00 40.15
N GLY A 84 -0.66 2.84 39.76
CA GLY A 84 -0.67 2.32 38.39
C GLY A 84 0.65 1.68 37.95
N LEU A 85 1.54 1.33 38.89
CA LEU A 85 2.79 0.62 38.60
C LEU A 85 2.58 -0.90 38.62
N PRO A 86 3.33 -1.66 37.79
CA PRO A 86 3.26 -3.12 37.84
C PRO A 86 3.65 -3.65 39.23
N LYS A 87 2.82 -4.54 39.77
CA LYS A 87 3.10 -5.26 41.02
C LYS A 87 4.17 -6.35 40.85
#